data_AF-A0AAJ4ZET3-F1
#
_entry.id   AF-A0AAJ4ZET3-F1
#
_cell.length_a   1.000
_cell.length_b   1.000
_cell.length_c   1.000
_cell.angle_alpha   90.00
_cell.angle_beta   90.00
_cell.angle_gamma   90.00
#
_symmetry.space_group_name_H-M   'P 1'
#
loop_
_entity.id
_entity.type
_entity.pdbx_description
1 polymer ?
#
loop_
_entity_poly.entity_id
_entity_poly.type
_entity_poly.pdbx_seq_one_letter_code
_entity_poly.pdbx_strand_id
1 'polypeptide(L)'
;MRKTSLSLLIAVLMLVGCAVSPKPLPLPSKPQLDSSLAADCTIPDEPVEPDYDVWLVWVQQDLLGALVDCALRHARTVAAWPS
;
A
#
# COMPACT_ATOMS: atom_id res chain seq x y z
N MET A 1 25.45 24.53 -39.98
CA MET A 1 25.81 25.14 -38.67
C MET A 1 24.65 25.21 -37.68
N ARG A 2 23.40 25.51 -38.09
CA ARG A 2 22.25 25.61 -37.16
C ARG A 2 21.81 24.27 -36.52
N LYS A 3 21.90 23.15 -37.25
CA LYS A 3 21.52 21.81 -36.75
C LYS A 3 22.51 21.24 -35.72
N THR A 4 23.82 21.40 -35.97
CA THR A 4 24.88 20.91 -35.08
C THR A 4 24.89 21.63 -33.74
N SER A 5 24.59 22.95 -33.74
CA SER A 5 24.45 23.74 -32.52
C SER A 5 23.23 23.33 -31.70
N LEU A 6 22.10 22.98 -32.34
CA LEU A 6 20.90 22.51 -31.65
C LEU A 6 21.14 21.14 -30.96
N SER A 7 21.82 20.22 -31.65
CA SER A 7 22.16 18.91 -31.09
C SER A 7 23.10 19.02 -29.89
N LEU A 8 24.07 19.95 -29.92
CA LEU A 8 24.96 20.23 -28.80
C LEU A 8 24.20 20.78 -27.59
N LEU A 9 23.24 21.69 -27.80
CA LEU A 9 22.42 22.24 -26.72
C LEU A 9 21.56 21.15 -26.05
N ILE A 10 20.95 20.26 -26.84
CA ILE A 10 20.17 19.14 -26.30
C ILE A 10 21.06 18.20 -25.48
N ALA A 11 22.25 17.87 -25.98
CA ALA A 11 23.19 17.02 -25.25
C ALA A 11 23.61 17.64 -23.90
N VAL A 12 23.88 18.95 -23.88
CA VAL A 12 24.23 19.68 -22.65
C VAL A 12 23.04 19.72 -21.67
N LEU A 13 21.82 19.97 -22.16
CA LEU A 13 20.61 19.99 -21.33
C LEU A 13 20.34 18.63 -20.67
N MET A 14 20.54 17.53 -21.39
CA MET A 14 20.36 16.18 -20.85
C MET A 14 21.42 15.81 -19.80
N LEU A 15 22.68 16.20 -20.01
CA LEU A 15 23.77 15.93 -19.07
C LEU A 15 23.64 16.72 -17.77
N VAL A 16 23.20 17.98 -17.84
CA VAL A 16 22.95 18.79 -16.64
C VAL A 16 21.72 18.27 -15.87
N GLY A 17 20.68 17.80 -16.58
CA GLY A 17 19.51 17.19 -15.94
C GLY A 17 19.85 15.95 -15.09
N CYS A 18 20.81 15.13 -15.53
CA CYS A 18 21.25 13.96 -14.76
C CYS A 18 22.08 14.30 -13.51
N ALA A 19 22.82 15.40 -13.52
CA ALA A 19 23.63 15.83 -12.37
C ALA A 19 22.82 16.58 -11.30
N VAL A 20 21.68 17.17 -11.69
CA VAL A 20 20.77 17.92 -10.80
C VAL A 20 19.61 17.05 -10.32
N SER A 21 19.51 15.80 -10.78
CA SER A 21 18.51 14.85 -10.28
C SER A 21 18.72 14.65 -8.78
N PRO A 22 17.72 14.96 -7.93
CA PRO A 22 17.79 14.67 -6.51
C PRO A 22 18.16 13.20 -6.32
N LYS A 23 19.02 12.90 -5.34
CA LYS A 23 19.27 11.51 -4.94
C LYS A 23 17.90 10.82 -4.79
N PRO A 24 17.70 9.63 -5.38
CA PRO A 24 16.51 8.85 -5.12
C PRO A 24 16.30 8.82 -3.61
N LEU A 25 15.11 9.22 -3.17
CA LEU A 25 14.75 9.07 -1.76
C LEU A 25 15.02 7.60 -1.40
N PRO A 26 15.64 7.33 -0.24
CA PRO A 26 15.77 5.96 0.24
C PRO A 26 14.39 5.32 0.13
N LEU A 27 14.32 4.17 -0.57
CA LEU A 27 13.08 3.41 -0.61
C LEU A 27 12.70 3.18 0.85
N PRO A 28 11.49 3.57 1.30
CA PRO A 28 11.12 3.41 2.70
C PRO A 28 11.33 1.93 3.03
N SER A 29 12.25 1.65 3.95
CA SER A 29 12.46 0.29 4.42
C SER A 29 11.15 -0.11 5.08
N LYS A 30 10.38 -1.00 4.44
CA LYS A 30 9.20 -1.57 5.08
C LYS A 30 9.67 -2.08 6.45
N PRO A 31 9.07 -1.59 7.55
CA PRO A 31 9.45 -2.09 8.86
C PRO A 31 9.28 -3.60 8.85
N GLN A 32 10.16 -4.31 9.54
CA GLN A 32 9.94 -5.72 9.82
C GLN A 32 8.76 -5.81 10.78
N LEU A 33 7.56 -5.88 10.22
CA LEU A 33 6.33 -6.14 10.96
C LEU A 33 6.46 -7.54 11.56
N ASP A 34 6.03 -7.70 12.81
CA ASP A 34 5.91 -9.03 13.36
C ASP A 34 4.97 -9.89 12.47
N SER A 35 5.19 -11.20 12.45
CA SER A 35 4.41 -12.10 11.60
C SER A 35 2.91 -12.07 11.91
N SER A 36 2.50 -11.56 13.08
CA SER A 36 1.10 -11.47 13.48
C SER A 36 0.39 -10.23 12.91
N LEU A 37 1.13 -9.14 12.68
CA LEU A 37 0.69 -7.92 12.00
C LEU A 37 0.64 -8.07 10.48
N ALA A 38 1.46 -8.97 9.93
CA ALA A 38 1.49 -9.32 8.51
C ALA A 38 0.54 -10.48 8.16
N ALA A 39 -0.13 -11.09 9.13
CA ALA A 39 -1.06 -12.19 8.89
C ALA A 39 -2.30 -11.71 8.12
N ASP A 40 -2.79 -12.55 7.22
CA ASP A 40 -3.98 -12.25 6.44
C ASP A 40 -5.22 -12.04 7.32
N CYS A 41 -6.13 -11.25 6.77
CA CYS A 41 -7.44 -11.01 7.35
C CYS A 41 -8.40 -12.13 6.96
N THR A 42 -8.76 -12.98 7.92
CA THR A 42 -9.79 -13.99 7.73
C THR A 42 -11.17 -13.34 7.84
N ILE A 43 -11.91 -13.37 6.74
CA ILE A 43 -13.32 -12.97 6.68
C ILE A 43 -14.14 -14.26 6.58
N PRO A 44 -15.20 -14.44 7.40
CA PRO A 44 -16.04 -15.61 7.29
C PRO A 44 -16.76 -15.62 5.94
N ASP A 45 -16.98 -16.81 5.38
CA ASP A 45 -17.79 -16.96 4.17
C ASP A 45 -19.26 -16.62 4.47
N GLU A 46 -19.95 -16.07 3.47
CA GLU A 46 -21.39 -15.80 3.55
C GLU A 46 -22.18 -17.10 3.69
N PRO A 47 -23.29 -17.13 4.46
CA PRO A 47 -24.19 -18.27 4.50
C PRO A 47 -24.72 -18.63 3.10
N VAL A 48 -24.89 -19.92 2.86
CA VAL A 48 -25.35 -20.45 1.56
C VAL A 48 -26.87 -20.36 1.44
N GLU A 49 -27.55 -20.43 2.56
CA GLU A 49 -29.00 -20.35 2.66
C GLU A 49 -29.50 -18.95 2.28
N PRO A 50 -30.47 -18.82 1.34
CA PRO A 50 -31.06 -17.54 0.97
C PRO A 50 -32.10 -17.09 2.01
N ASP A 51 -31.68 -17.00 3.27
CA ASP A 51 -32.49 -16.61 4.43
C ASP A 51 -31.94 -15.30 5.01
N TYR A 52 -32.81 -14.29 5.06
CA TYR A 52 -32.43 -12.95 5.52
C TYR A 52 -32.07 -12.91 7.00
N ASP A 53 -32.75 -13.70 7.84
CA ASP A 53 -32.48 -13.71 9.28
C ASP A 53 -31.14 -14.40 9.55
N VAL A 54 -30.83 -15.48 8.82
CA VAL A 54 -29.52 -16.14 8.86
C VAL A 54 -28.41 -15.20 8.39
N TRP A 55 -28.63 -14.52 7.27
CA TRP A 55 -27.69 -13.51 6.76
C TRP A 55 -27.46 -12.38 7.78
N LEU A 56 -28.53 -11.88 8.40
CA LEU A 56 -28.44 -10.77 9.36
C LEU A 56 -27.67 -11.18 10.62
N VAL A 57 -27.91 -12.39 11.12
CA VAL A 57 -27.16 -12.95 12.26
C VAL A 57 -25.68 -13.08 11.90
N TRP A 58 -25.35 -13.64 10.73
CA TRP A 58 -23.97 -13.75 10.25
C TRP A 58 -23.28 -12.38 10.14
N VAL A 59 -23.98 -11.36 9.60
CA VAL A 59 -23.43 -10.00 9.51
C VAL A 59 -23.08 -9.46 10.90
N GLN A 60 -24.00 -9.60 11.86
CA GLN A 60 -23.86 -9.00 13.19
C GLN A 60 -22.86 -9.73 14.08
N GLN A 61 -22.84 -11.07 14.02
CA GLN A 61 -22.08 -11.89 14.97
C GLN A 61 -20.71 -12.28 14.43
N ASP A 62 -20.60 -12.54 13.12
CA ASP A 62 -19.38 -13.09 12.52
C ASP A 62 -18.62 -12.03 11.72
N LEU A 63 -19.27 -11.44 10.71
CA LEU A 63 -18.61 -10.54 9.77
C LEU A 63 -18.10 -9.27 10.44
N LEU A 64 -18.96 -8.60 11.23
CA LEU A 64 -18.60 -7.32 11.83
C LEU A 64 -17.42 -7.46 12.81
N GLY A 65 -17.40 -8.53 13.60
CA GLY A 65 -16.29 -8.84 14.50
C GLY A 65 -14.98 -9.04 13.74
N ALA A 66 -15.00 -9.87 12.69
CA ALA A 66 -13.82 -10.12 11.86
C ALA A 66 -13.28 -8.83 11.20
N LEU A 67 -14.17 -7.95 10.71
CA LEU A 67 -13.79 -6.67 10.12
C LEU A 67 -13.15 -5.72 11.15
N VAL A 68 -13.68 -5.67 12.37
CA VAL A 68 -13.09 -4.85 13.45
C VAL A 68 -11.70 -5.34 13.82
N ASP A 69 -11.51 -6.66 13.98
CA ASP A 69 -10.20 -7.23 14.29
C ASP A 69 -9.17 -6.92 13.21
N CYS A 70 -9.60 -6.96 11.94
CA CYS A 70 -8.79 -6.56 10.80
C CYS A 70 -8.41 -5.08 10.82
N ALA A 71 -9.38 -4.20 11.08
CA ALA A 71 -9.12 -2.77 11.18
C ALA A 71 -8.13 -2.44 12.32
N LEU A 72 -8.28 -3.09 13.48
CA LEU A 72 -7.38 -2.92 14.62
C LEU A 72 -5.96 -3.40 14.31
N ARG A 73 -5.81 -4.55 13.64
CA ARG A 73 -4.49 -5.03 13.17
C ARG A 73 -3.87 -4.05 12.18
N HIS A 74 -4.64 -3.57 11.20
CA HIS A 74 -4.16 -2.58 10.24
C HIS A 74 -3.68 -1.30 10.92
N ALA A 75 -4.44 -0.79 11.90
CA ALA A 75 -4.04 0.38 12.67
C ALA A 75 -2.70 0.19 13.39
N ARG A 76 -2.47 -1.00 13.99
CA ARG A 76 -1.18 -1.34 14.62
C ARG A 76 -0.05 -1.43 13.60
N THR A 77 -0.33 -1.98 12.42
CA THR A 77 0.65 -2.06 11.32
C THR A 77 1.08 -0.66 10.86
N VAL A 78 0.12 0.26 10.69
CA VAL A 78 0.41 1.65 10.32
C VAL A 78 1.16 2.37 11.45
N ALA A 79 0.79 2.16 12.72
CA ALA A 79 1.48 2.75 13.86
C ALA A 79 2.93 2.28 14.01
N ALA A 80 3.27 1.09 13.50
CA ALA A 80 4.62 0.56 13.49
C ALA A 80 5.49 1.11 12.33
N TRP A 81 4.94 1.92 11.42
CA TRP A 81 5.72 2.51 10.34
C TRP A 81 6.61 3.66 10.85
N PRO A 82 7.88 3.71 10.43
CA PRO A 82 8.75 4.83 10.78
C PRO A 82 8.19 6.13 10.19
N SER A 83 8.10 7.17 11.02
CA SER A 83 7.66 8.53 10.66
C SER A 83 8.69 9.28 9.83
#